data_AF-A0A381V7R7-F1
#
_entry.id   AF-A0A381V7R7-F1
#
_cell.length_a   1.000
_cell.length_b   1.000
_cell.length_c   1.000
_cell.angle_alpha   90.00
_cell.angle_beta   90.00
_cell.angle_gamma   90.00
#
_symmetry.space_group_name_H-M   'P 1'
#
loop_
_entity.id
_entity.type
_entity.pdbx_description
1 polymer ?
#
loop_
_entity_poly.entity_id
_entity_poly.type
_entity_poly.pdbx_seq_one_letter_code
_entity_poly.pdbx_strand_id
1 'polypeptide(L)'
;MKKFYILFFLFILIDIHSQEVIKDYPLSNIIEETSGLEIVGDLLVTHNDSGGEASLYYLSKKGKILKKRKIKSASNKDWEDITKDSEYLYISDSGNNYNNRRDLKIYKVPIDENSKEKNQIISFNYPEQESFKINRNTIYDAEGLISIDNNLIIFTKNRAKKITEFYSIPKEEGKYDAKKIGTLKTNSIITGADYNQKLGLLALTSTVNFNEYYLITVKDFYLSKTNNYIINMFKIPIGKTQVEAVKIIDNKNFWITSEDEQSSKYA
;
A
#
# COMPACT_ATOMS: atom_id res chain seq x y z
N MET A 1 -15.86 -0.26 70.40
CA MET A 1 -15.47 0.77 69.43
C MET A 1 -15.34 0.12 68.05
N LYS A 2 -16.29 0.33 67.12
CA LYS A 2 -16.22 -0.23 65.77
C LYS A 2 -15.36 0.69 64.88
N LYS A 3 -14.25 0.19 64.35
CA LYS A 3 -13.42 0.92 63.37
C LYS A 3 -14.04 0.76 61.99
N PHE A 4 -14.50 1.86 61.40
CA PHE A 4 -14.90 1.91 60.00
C PHE A 4 -13.64 2.16 59.16
N TYR A 5 -13.30 1.22 58.29
CA TYR A 5 -12.28 1.41 57.27
C TYR A 5 -12.97 1.93 56.01
N ILE A 6 -12.76 3.20 55.68
CA ILE A 6 -13.18 3.78 54.41
C ILE A 6 -12.11 3.41 53.37
N LEU A 7 -12.48 2.54 52.44
CA LEU A 7 -11.64 2.16 51.31
C LEU A 7 -11.81 3.22 50.21
N PHE A 8 -10.78 4.02 49.98
CA PHE A 8 -10.76 5.02 48.91
C PHE A 8 -10.44 4.31 47.58
N PHE A 9 -11.42 4.14 46.70
CA PHE A 9 -11.19 3.68 45.34
C PHE A 9 -10.74 4.87 44.49
N LEU A 10 -9.45 4.90 44.15
CA LEU A 10 -8.89 5.85 43.19
C LEU A 10 -9.29 5.37 41.78
N PHE A 11 -10.33 5.98 41.20
CA PHE A 11 -10.66 5.76 39.79
C PHE A 11 -9.58 6.44 38.94
N ILE A 12 -8.63 5.66 38.44
CA ILE A 12 -7.71 6.09 37.39
C ILE A 12 -8.52 6.10 36.10
N LEU A 13 -8.89 7.30 35.63
CA LEU A 13 -9.40 7.50 34.29
C LEU A 13 -8.26 7.20 33.31
N ILE A 14 -8.29 6.02 32.70
CA ILE A 14 -7.38 5.66 31.63
C ILE A 14 -8.06 6.11 30.35
N ASP A 15 -7.48 7.11 29.68
CA ASP A 15 -7.94 7.52 28.35
C ASP A 15 -7.65 6.37 27.36
N ILE A 16 -8.69 5.62 26.99
CA ILE A 16 -8.63 4.62 25.93
C ILE A 16 -8.88 5.36 24.63
N HIS A 17 -7.82 5.64 23.88
CA HIS A 17 -7.93 6.16 22.52
C HIS A 17 -8.08 5.01 21.54
N SER A 18 -9.20 4.99 20.82
CA SER A 18 -9.38 4.20 19.62
C SER A 18 -8.90 4.99 18.40
N GLN A 19 -8.55 4.29 17.33
CA GLN A 19 -8.43 4.86 16.01
C GLN A 19 -9.76 5.53 15.59
N GLU A 20 -9.65 6.68 14.94
CA GLU A 20 -10.77 7.56 14.57
C GLU A 20 -10.65 7.95 13.09
N VAL A 21 -11.79 8.04 12.41
CA VAL A 21 -11.87 8.65 11.07
C VAL A 21 -11.96 10.17 11.25
N ILE A 22 -10.86 10.87 11.00
CA ILE A 22 -10.81 12.33 11.17
C ILE A 22 -11.57 13.05 10.05
N LYS A 23 -11.43 12.54 8.81
CA LYS A 23 -12.01 13.10 7.58
C LYS A 23 -12.36 11.96 6.64
N ASP A 24 -13.45 12.14 5.93
CA ASP A 24 -13.94 11.24 4.90
C ASP A 24 -14.43 12.05 3.70
N TYR A 25 -14.06 11.63 2.49
CA TYR A 25 -14.38 12.31 1.25
C TYR A 25 -14.69 11.28 0.16
N PRO A 26 -15.88 11.32 -0.45
CA PRO A 26 -16.21 10.42 -1.54
C PRO A 26 -15.31 10.73 -2.75
N LEU A 27 -14.90 9.66 -3.44
CA LEU A 27 -14.19 9.76 -4.70
C LEU A 27 -15.17 9.73 -5.88
N SER A 28 -14.74 10.20 -7.03
CA SER A 28 -15.54 10.11 -8.25
C SER A 28 -15.54 8.67 -8.75
N ASN A 29 -16.67 8.17 -9.27
CA ASN A 29 -16.81 6.89 -9.99
C ASN A 29 -15.95 6.76 -11.26
N ILE A 30 -15.07 7.72 -11.55
CA ILE A 30 -14.01 7.52 -12.55
C ILE A 30 -12.88 6.67 -11.94
N ILE A 31 -12.79 6.66 -10.60
CA ILE A 31 -11.80 5.96 -9.80
C ILE A 31 -12.55 4.94 -8.92
N GLU A 32 -13.00 3.84 -9.51
CA GLU A 32 -13.84 2.83 -8.84
C GLU A 32 -13.02 1.83 -8.01
N GLU A 33 -11.79 1.51 -8.44
CA GLU A 33 -10.93 0.46 -7.87
C GLU A 33 -9.60 1.07 -7.42
N THR A 34 -9.57 1.91 -6.38
CA THR A 34 -8.35 2.62 -6.00
C THR A 34 -7.32 1.67 -5.39
N SER A 35 -6.11 1.55 -5.95
CA SER A 35 -5.12 0.58 -5.44
C SER A 35 -3.85 1.20 -4.84
N GLY A 36 -3.40 2.36 -5.34
CA GLY A 36 -2.20 3.05 -4.83
C GLY A 36 -2.39 4.54 -4.51
N LEU A 37 -1.63 5.09 -3.55
CA LEU A 37 -1.76 6.49 -3.12
C LEU A 37 -0.42 7.17 -2.83
N GLU A 38 -0.16 8.27 -3.53
CA GLU A 38 1.04 9.11 -3.34
C GLU A 38 0.68 10.59 -3.17
N ILE A 39 1.63 11.41 -2.71
CA ILE A 39 1.53 12.87 -2.66
C ILE A 39 2.57 13.48 -3.61
N VAL A 40 2.10 14.31 -4.55
CA VAL A 40 2.95 15.12 -5.43
C VAL A 40 2.58 16.59 -5.23
N GLY A 41 3.49 17.36 -4.64
CA GLY A 41 3.18 18.72 -4.19
C GLY A 41 2.06 18.71 -3.14
N ASP A 42 0.97 19.42 -3.42
CA ASP A 42 -0.22 19.47 -2.55
C ASP A 42 -1.34 18.49 -2.95
N LEU A 43 -1.11 17.67 -3.98
CA LEU A 43 -2.11 16.78 -4.56
C LEU A 43 -1.88 15.34 -4.11
N LEU A 44 -2.98 14.65 -3.85
CA LEU A 44 -2.99 13.19 -3.76
C LEU A 44 -2.98 12.63 -5.18
N VAL A 45 -2.28 11.51 -5.41
CA VAL A 45 -2.18 10.87 -6.71
C VAL A 45 -2.55 9.41 -6.55
N THR A 46 -3.51 8.94 -7.33
CA THR A 46 -4.00 7.56 -7.32
C THR A 46 -4.20 7.04 -8.75
N HIS A 47 -4.42 5.74 -8.87
CA HIS A 47 -4.87 5.07 -10.09
C HIS A 47 -5.96 4.03 -9.77
N ASN A 48 -6.62 3.53 -10.80
CA ASN A 48 -7.44 2.32 -10.69
C ASN A 48 -6.55 1.08 -10.73
N ASP A 49 -6.98 0.00 -10.08
CA ASP A 49 -6.35 -1.32 -10.12
C ASP A 49 -6.35 -1.87 -11.54
N SER A 50 -7.51 -2.28 -12.06
CA SER A 50 -7.59 -2.99 -13.33
C SER A 50 -8.60 -2.35 -14.28
N GLY A 51 -8.70 -2.89 -15.51
CA GLY A 51 -9.78 -2.60 -16.47
C GLY A 51 -9.86 -1.17 -17.04
N GLY A 52 -9.15 -0.22 -16.44
CA GLY A 52 -9.22 1.21 -16.75
C GLY A 52 -8.11 1.71 -17.69
N GLU A 53 -8.12 3.03 -17.93
CA GLU A 53 -7.04 3.69 -18.65
C GLU A 53 -5.78 3.77 -17.79
N ALA A 54 -4.60 3.53 -18.38
CA ALA A 54 -3.29 3.76 -17.74
C ALA A 54 -3.08 5.25 -17.43
N SER A 55 -3.67 5.71 -16.33
CA SER A 55 -3.74 7.13 -15.96
C SER A 55 -3.57 7.31 -14.47
N LEU A 56 -2.88 8.38 -14.11
CA LEU A 56 -2.84 8.90 -12.76
C LEU A 56 -3.88 10.00 -12.60
N TYR A 57 -4.60 9.98 -11.48
CA TYR A 57 -5.59 10.97 -11.08
C TYR A 57 -5.02 11.79 -9.92
N TYR A 58 -4.91 13.10 -10.14
CA TYR A 58 -4.41 14.04 -9.15
C TYR A 58 -5.60 14.70 -8.47
N LEU A 59 -5.72 14.49 -7.17
CA LEU A 59 -6.85 14.88 -6.35
C LEU A 59 -6.45 16.01 -5.41
N SER A 60 -7.41 16.89 -5.10
CA SER A 60 -7.33 17.71 -3.90
C SER A 60 -7.34 16.83 -2.65
N LYS A 61 -6.93 17.36 -1.49
CA LYS A 61 -7.07 16.69 -0.17
C LYS A 61 -8.53 16.43 0.25
N LYS A 62 -9.51 16.80 -0.57
CA LYS A 62 -10.95 16.54 -0.41
C LYS A 62 -11.50 15.58 -1.48
N GLY A 63 -10.65 14.77 -2.12
CA GLY A 63 -11.07 13.75 -3.10
C GLY A 63 -11.41 14.26 -4.51
N LYS A 64 -11.61 15.58 -4.71
CA LYS A 64 -11.92 16.13 -6.05
C LYS A 64 -10.77 15.93 -7.04
N ILE A 65 -11.05 15.31 -8.18
CA ILE A 65 -10.13 15.22 -9.33
C ILE A 65 -9.86 16.63 -9.87
N LEU A 66 -8.59 17.03 -9.85
CA LEU A 66 -8.12 18.30 -10.40
C LEU A 66 -7.39 18.11 -11.72
N LYS A 67 -6.76 16.95 -11.91
CA LYS A 67 -5.99 16.64 -13.11
C LYS A 67 -5.93 15.14 -13.36
N LYS A 68 -5.85 14.75 -14.63
CA LYS A 68 -5.61 13.39 -15.10
C LYS A 68 -4.37 13.39 -15.99
N ARG A 69 -3.43 12.47 -15.73
CA ARG A 69 -2.22 12.27 -16.54
C ARG A 69 -2.21 10.87 -17.11
N LYS A 70 -2.43 10.75 -18.42
CA LYS A 70 -2.32 9.47 -19.14
C LYS A 70 -0.85 9.10 -19.32
N ILE A 71 -0.48 7.88 -18.92
CA ILE A 71 0.85 7.31 -19.09
C ILE A 71 0.88 6.58 -20.42
N LYS A 72 1.18 7.31 -21.51
CA LYS A 72 1.03 6.80 -22.89
C LYS A 72 1.83 5.53 -23.21
N SER A 73 2.95 5.30 -22.52
CA SER A 73 3.82 4.12 -22.70
C SER A 73 3.36 2.90 -21.90
N ALA A 74 2.29 3.03 -21.12
CA ALA A 74 1.85 2.01 -20.18
C ALA A 74 0.46 1.48 -20.54
N SER A 75 0.22 0.24 -20.12
CA SER A 75 -1.09 -0.40 -20.12
C SER A 75 -1.45 -0.67 -18.67
N ASN A 76 -2.71 -0.44 -18.29
CA ASN A 76 -3.19 -0.89 -17.00
C ASN A 76 -3.71 -2.33 -17.15
N LYS A 77 -2.98 -3.28 -16.57
CA LYS A 77 -3.37 -4.69 -16.57
C LYS A 77 -3.81 -5.16 -15.18
N ASP A 78 -3.03 -4.81 -14.15
CA ASP A 78 -3.26 -5.10 -12.74
C ASP A 78 -2.35 -4.14 -11.95
N TRP A 79 -2.74 -2.85 -11.87
CA TRP A 79 -1.93 -1.79 -11.26
C TRP A 79 -2.18 -1.71 -9.76
N GLU A 80 -1.25 -2.20 -8.97
CA GLU A 80 -1.51 -2.47 -7.55
C GLU A 80 -1.08 -1.34 -6.61
N ASP A 81 0.01 -0.61 -6.92
CA ASP A 81 0.49 0.43 -5.99
C ASP A 81 1.36 1.48 -6.69
N ILE A 82 1.55 2.62 -6.04
CA ILE A 82 2.39 3.73 -6.50
C ILE A 82 3.26 4.28 -5.37
N THR A 83 4.53 4.53 -5.69
CA THR A 83 5.45 5.25 -4.80
C THR A 83 6.25 6.27 -5.60
N LYS A 84 7.13 7.02 -4.92
CA LYS A 84 8.01 7.97 -5.60
C LYS A 84 9.37 8.11 -4.93
N ASP A 85 10.29 8.76 -5.63
CA ASP A 85 11.41 9.45 -4.99
C ASP A 85 11.36 10.96 -5.28
N SER A 86 12.51 11.60 -5.39
CA SER A 86 12.62 13.02 -5.70
C SER A 86 12.31 13.34 -7.17
N GLU A 87 12.48 12.39 -8.08
CA GLU A 87 12.47 12.63 -9.52
C GLU A 87 11.40 11.82 -10.24
N TYR A 88 11.08 10.61 -9.75
CA TYR A 88 10.22 9.67 -10.45
C TYR A 88 9.07 9.15 -9.58
N LEU A 89 7.94 8.90 -10.24
CA LEU A 89 6.86 8.02 -9.78
C LEU A 89 7.15 6.60 -10.26
N TYR A 90 6.82 5.64 -9.43
CA TYR A 90 6.95 4.21 -9.69
C TYR A 90 5.58 3.57 -9.54
N ILE A 91 5.04 3.03 -10.64
CA ILE A 91 3.69 2.46 -10.69
C ILE A 91 3.82 0.96 -10.92
N SER A 92 3.31 0.15 -9.99
CA SER A 92 3.42 -1.30 -10.03
C SER A 92 2.34 -1.91 -10.92
N ASP A 93 2.71 -2.63 -11.97
CA ASP A 93 1.85 -3.58 -12.70
C ASP A 93 2.29 -4.99 -12.32
N SER A 94 2.01 -5.34 -11.07
CA SER A 94 2.53 -6.52 -10.37
C SER A 94 1.47 -7.52 -9.94
N GLY A 95 0.19 -7.19 -10.13
CA GLY A 95 -0.91 -8.07 -9.79
C GLY A 95 -0.82 -9.40 -10.52
N ASN A 96 -1.00 -10.47 -9.74
CA ASN A 96 -0.82 -11.85 -10.16
C ASN A 96 -1.76 -12.78 -9.38
N ASN A 97 -3.01 -12.35 -9.24
CA ASN A 97 -4.12 -13.03 -8.56
C ASN A 97 -4.28 -14.53 -8.92
N TYR A 98 -3.82 -14.93 -10.11
CA TYR A 98 -3.89 -16.31 -10.62
C TYR A 98 -2.54 -17.04 -10.71
N ASN A 99 -1.44 -16.46 -10.22
CA ASN A 99 -0.09 -17.06 -10.27
C ASN A 99 0.39 -17.41 -11.70
N ASN A 100 -0.07 -16.70 -12.74
CA ASN A 100 0.19 -17.05 -14.14
C ASN A 100 0.84 -15.93 -14.96
N ARG A 101 1.08 -14.76 -14.37
CA ARG A 101 1.75 -13.63 -15.01
C ARG A 101 3.26 -13.88 -15.14
N ARG A 102 3.82 -13.56 -16.30
CA ARG A 102 5.27 -13.62 -16.60
C ARG A 102 5.85 -12.26 -16.99
N ASP A 103 5.03 -11.24 -16.89
CA ASP A 103 5.24 -9.90 -17.41
C ASP A 103 5.02 -8.85 -16.32
N LEU A 104 5.45 -9.16 -15.09
CA LEU A 104 5.42 -8.22 -13.97
C LEU A 104 6.40 -7.08 -14.24
N LYS A 105 5.99 -5.86 -13.94
CA LYS A 105 6.81 -4.67 -14.19
C LYS A 105 6.43 -3.52 -13.28
N ILE A 106 7.34 -2.56 -13.19
CA ILE A 106 7.11 -1.25 -12.60
C ILE A 106 7.41 -0.19 -13.67
N TYR A 107 6.47 0.73 -13.86
CA TYR A 107 6.67 1.89 -14.72
C TYR A 107 7.36 2.99 -13.92
N LYS A 108 8.51 3.47 -14.40
CA LYS A 108 9.22 4.63 -13.86
C LYS A 108 8.91 5.84 -14.73
N VAL A 109 8.27 6.86 -14.13
CA VAL A 109 7.70 8.01 -14.83
C VAL A 109 8.21 9.29 -14.19
N PRO A 110 8.76 10.27 -14.93
CA PRO A 110 9.18 11.54 -14.34
C PRO A 110 8.02 12.24 -13.62
N ILE A 111 8.27 12.74 -12.40
CA ILE A 111 7.29 13.52 -11.64
C ILE A 111 6.89 14.78 -12.42
N ASP A 112 7.88 15.50 -12.99
CA ASP A 112 7.61 16.62 -13.87
C ASP A 112 7.01 16.14 -15.19
N GLU A 113 5.79 16.57 -15.46
CA GLU A 113 5.04 16.22 -16.66
C GLU A 113 5.60 16.88 -17.92
N ASN A 114 6.37 17.95 -17.77
CA ASN A 114 7.05 18.62 -18.88
C ASN A 114 8.43 18.03 -19.17
N SER A 115 8.88 17.05 -18.37
CA SER A 115 10.13 16.35 -18.64
C SER A 115 10.08 15.71 -20.03
N LYS A 116 11.19 15.80 -20.74
CA LYS A 116 11.40 15.16 -22.05
C LYS A 116 11.92 13.73 -21.90
N GLU A 117 12.20 13.30 -20.68
CA GLU A 117 12.62 11.94 -20.41
C GLU A 117 11.50 10.95 -20.78
N LYS A 118 11.92 9.82 -21.34
CA LYS A 118 10.99 8.74 -21.63
C LYS A 118 10.70 7.97 -20.35
N ASN A 119 9.46 7.52 -20.22
CA ASN A 119 9.12 6.55 -19.19
C ASN A 119 9.95 5.28 -19.39
N GLN A 120 10.40 4.69 -18.29
CA GLN A 120 11.20 3.48 -18.27
C GLN A 120 10.39 2.31 -17.71
N ILE A 121 10.80 1.09 -18.04
CA ILE A 121 10.17 -0.14 -17.56
C ILE A 121 11.19 -0.97 -16.79
N ILE A 122 10.83 -1.29 -15.55
CA ILE A 122 11.60 -2.18 -14.68
C ILE A 122 10.83 -3.50 -14.63
N SER A 123 11.21 -4.46 -15.47
CA SER A 123 10.59 -5.78 -15.48
C SER A 123 11.22 -6.67 -14.42
N PHE A 124 10.42 -7.54 -13.82
CA PHE A 124 10.94 -8.50 -12.86
C PHE A 124 10.19 -9.83 -12.87
N ASN A 125 10.81 -10.83 -12.27
CA ASN A 125 10.19 -12.10 -11.94
C ASN A 125 10.62 -12.55 -10.54
N TYR A 126 9.81 -13.40 -9.91
CA TYR A 126 10.21 -14.12 -8.71
C TYR A 126 11.03 -15.35 -9.14
N PRO A 127 12.33 -15.44 -8.83
CA PRO A 127 13.14 -16.57 -9.24
C PRO A 127 12.64 -17.90 -8.66
N GLU A 128 11.89 -17.86 -7.54
CA GLU A 128 11.29 -19.03 -6.90
C GLU A 128 9.94 -19.46 -7.50
N GLN A 129 9.38 -18.72 -8.47
CA GLN A 129 8.14 -19.07 -9.14
C GLN A 129 8.39 -20.04 -10.31
N GLU A 130 8.40 -21.33 -10.01
CA GLU A 130 8.64 -22.37 -11.02
C GLU A 130 7.40 -22.72 -11.86
N SER A 131 6.20 -22.56 -11.28
CA SER A 131 4.93 -22.92 -11.90
C SER A 131 4.05 -21.70 -12.16
N PHE A 132 3.50 -21.64 -13.38
CA PHE A 132 2.56 -20.62 -13.84
C PHE A 132 1.17 -21.21 -14.13
N LYS A 133 0.87 -22.37 -13.52
CA LYS A 133 -0.49 -22.92 -13.52
C LYS A 133 -1.38 -22.03 -12.67
N ILE A 134 -2.62 -21.86 -13.11
CA ILE A 134 -3.63 -21.05 -12.42
C ILE A 134 -3.76 -21.54 -10.97
N ASN A 135 -3.50 -20.65 -10.02
CA ASN A 135 -3.65 -20.90 -8.59
C ASN A 135 -4.08 -19.59 -7.89
N ARG A 136 -5.28 -19.60 -7.30
CA ARG A 136 -5.83 -18.45 -6.56
C ARG A 136 -5.27 -18.30 -5.14
N ASN A 137 -4.62 -19.35 -4.62
CA ASN A 137 -3.92 -19.30 -3.34
C ASN A 137 -2.43 -19.01 -3.56
N THR A 138 -2.18 -17.98 -4.36
CA THR A 138 -0.85 -17.55 -4.80
C THR A 138 -0.06 -16.90 -3.66
N ILE A 139 1.26 -17.01 -3.76
CA ILE A 139 2.22 -16.32 -2.88
C ILE A 139 3.10 -15.33 -3.65
N TYR A 140 3.00 -15.31 -4.99
CA TYR A 140 3.77 -14.47 -5.92
C TYR A 140 2.90 -13.38 -6.56
N ASP A 141 1.89 -12.98 -5.81
CA ASP A 141 1.06 -11.81 -6.03
C ASP A 141 1.55 -10.69 -5.14
N ALA A 142 1.48 -9.44 -5.59
CA ALA A 142 2.13 -8.34 -4.90
C ALA A 142 1.37 -7.04 -5.04
N GLU A 143 1.10 -6.44 -3.88
CA GLU A 143 0.18 -5.31 -3.78
C GLU A 143 0.71 -4.14 -2.97
N GLY A 144 1.90 -4.26 -2.38
CA GLY A 144 2.58 -3.13 -1.76
C GLY A 144 3.85 -2.77 -2.51
N LEU A 145 4.10 -1.48 -2.72
CA LEU A 145 5.33 -0.96 -3.31
C LEU A 145 5.86 0.23 -2.50
N ILE A 146 7.14 0.19 -2.14
CA ILE A 146 7.81 1.35 -1.54
C ILE A 146 9.13 1.66 -2.24
N SER A 147 9.55 2.92 -2.15
CA SER A 147 10.84 3.43 -2.60
C SER A 147 11.72 3.70 -1.37
N ILE A 148 12.87 3.04 -1.29
CA ILE A 148 13.84 3.20 -0.20
C ILE A 148 15.26 3.13 -0.76
N ASP A 149 16.03 4.18 -0.48
CA ASP A 149 17.36 4.39 -1.03
C ASP A 149 17.36 4.20 -2.58
N ASN A 150 18.19 3.30 -3.09
CA ASN A 150 18.34 3.01 -4.52
C ASN A 150 17.42 1.87 -5.01
N ASN A 151 16.51 1.38 -4.16
CA ASN A 151 15.70 0.21 -4.46
C ASN A 151 14.20 0.50 -4.37
N LEU A 152 13.46 -0.30 -5.13
CA LEU A 152 12.04 -0.52 -4.95
C LEU A 152 11.86 -1.82 -4.16
N ILE A 153 10.97 -1.77 -3.18
CA ILE A 153 10.64 -2.94 -2.36
C ILE A 153 9.19 -3.29 -2.58
N ILE A 154 8.97 -4.53 -3.01
CA ILE A 154 7.66 -5.09 -3.27
C ILE A 154 7.23 -5.95 -2.09
N PHE A 155 5.97 -5.89 -1.70
CA PHE A 155 5.36 -6.71 -0.66
C PHE A 155 4.33 -7.67 -1.25
N THR A 156 4.48 -8.97 -0.99
CA THR A 156 3.58 -9.99 -1.53
C THR A 156 2.22 -10.01 -0.81
N LYS A 157 1.14 -10.21 -1.56
CA LYS A 157 -0.20 -10.61 -1.09
C LYS A 157 -0.27 -12.12 -0.90
N ASN A 158 0.29 -12.60 0.21
CA ASN A 158 0.35 -14.03 0.48
C ASN A 158 -0.95 -14.55 1.11
N ARG A 159 -1.91 -14.95 0.27
CA ARG A 159 -3.21 -15.49 0.72
C ARG A 159 -3.08 -16.82 1.48
N ALA A 160 -2.05 -17.61 1.17
CA ALA A 160 -1.86 -18.93 1.72
C ALA A 160 -1.37 -18.93 3.18
N LYS A 161 -0.39 -18.07 3.48
CA LYS A 161 0.33 -18.06 4.76
C LYS A 161 -0.01 -16.86 5.65
N LYS A 162 -0.69 -15.83 5.13
CA LYS A 162 -0.98 -14.57 5.84
C LYS A 162 0.27 -13.92 6.45
N ILE A 163 1.31 -13.88 5.63
CA ILE A 163 2.57 -13.18 5.86
C ILE A 163 2.78 -12.22 4.69
N THR A 164 3.81 -11.39 4.75
CA THR A 164 4.32 -10.76 3.53
C THR A 164 5.81 -11.02 3.41
N GLU A 165 6.20 -11.55 2.25
CA GLU A 165 7.58 -11.59 1.82
C GLU A 165 7.84 -10.30 1.06
N PHE A 166 9.03 -9.73 1.23
CA PHE A 166 9.37 -8.51 0.53
C PHE A 166 10.68 -8.63 -0.24
N TYR A 167 10.65 -8.08 -1.44
CA TYR A 167 11.63 -8.30 -2.49
C TYR A 167 12.22 -6.96 -2.95
N SER A 168 13.52 -6.92 -3.13
CA SER A 168 14.25 -5.74 -3.60
C SER A 168 14.50 -5.79 -5.09
N ILE A 169 14.30 -4.66 -5.77
CA ILE A 169 14.57 -4.45 -7.19
C ILE A 169 15.27 -3.10 -7.37
N PRO A 170 16.31 -2.98 -8.21
CA PRO A 170 16.91 -1.68 -8.54
C PRO A 170 15.91 -0.73 -9.22
N LYS A 171 16.11 0.59 -9.04
CA LYS A 171 15.31 1.65 -9.69
C LYS A 171 15.65 1.92 -11.15
N GLU A 172 16.63 1.21 -11.70
CA GLU A 172 17.08 1.38 -13.07
C GLU A 172 16.25 0.56 -14.05
N GLU A 173 16.14 1.04 -15.28
CA GLU A 173 15.50 0.29 -16.36
C GLU A 173 16.21 -1.05 -16.57
N GLY A 174 15.45 -2.14 -16.68
CA GLY A 174 16.05 -3.45 -16.85
C GLY A 174 15.10 -4.61 -16.61
N LYS A 175 15.69 -5.81 -16.61
CA LYS A 175 15.03 -7.06 -16.25
C LYS A 175 15.77 -7.66 -15.06
N TYR A 176 15.05 -7.97 -13.98
CA TYR A 176 15.65 -8.40 -12.73
C TYR A 176 14.97 -9.64 -12.17
N ASP A 177 15.76 -10.55 -11.61
CA ASP A 177 15.27 -11.50 -10.62
C ASP A 177 15.06 -10.74 -9.31
N ALA A 178 13.82 -10.66 -8.85
CA ALA A 178 13.50 -9.97 -7.61
C ALA A 178 14.19 -10.68 -6.44
N LYS A 179 14.94 -9.93 -5.62
CA LYS A 179 15.71 -10.52 -4.52
C LYS A 179 14.89 -10.52 -3.24
N LYS A 180 14.50 -11.68 -2.72
CA LYS A 180 13.87 -11.77 -1.40
C LYS A 180 14.83 -11.24 -0.33
N ILE A 181 14.40 -10.24 0.42
CA ILE A 181 15.22 -9.59 1.47
C ILE A 181 14.65 -9.77 2.87
N GLY A 182 13.40 -10.23 3.01
CA GLY A 182 12.85 -10.55 4.32
C GLY A 182 11.41 -11.05 4.30
N THR A 183 10.86 -11.16 5.50
CA THR A 183 9.47 -11.61 5.72
C THR A 183 8.92 -10.95 6.98
N LEU A 184 7.69 -10.44 6.91
CA LEU A 184 6.93 -9.98 8.06
C LEU A 184 5.81 -10.98 8.36
N LYS A 185 5.74 -11.43 9.62
CA LYS A 185 4.66 -12.28 10.13
C LYS A 185 3.48 -11.40 10.55
N THR A 186 2.72 -10.92 9.58
CA THR A 186 1.61 -9.98 9.78
C THR A 186 0.36 -10.66 10.35
N ASN A 187 0.20 -11.97 10.14
CA ASN A 187 -1.03 -12.72 10.41
C ASN A 187 -2.24 -12.17 9.60
N SER A 188 -1.95 -11.46 8.52
CA SER A 188 -2.91 -10.85 7.60
C SER A 188 -2.36 -10.86 6.17
N ILE A 189 -3.22 -10.53 5.20
CA ILE A 189 -2.93 -10.45 3.78
C ILE A 189 -2.75 -8.97 3.44
N ILE A 190 -1.57 -8.59 2.91
CA ILE A 190 -1.27 -7.20 2.54
C ILE A 190 -2.01 -6.80 1.26
N THR A 191 -2.46 -5.55 1.21
CA THR A 191 -3.20 -4.94 0.09
C THR A 191 -2.65 -3.57 -0.34
N GLY A 192 -1.55 -3.10 0.27
CA GLY A 192 -0.91 -1.83 -0.07
C GLY A 192 0.21 -1.46 0.88
N ALA A 193 1.09 -0.53 0.48
CA ALA A 193 2.20 -0.08 1.29
C ALA A 193 2.53 1.42 1.12
N ASP A 194 3.06 2.03 2.18
CA ASP A 194 3.78 3.30 2.08
C ASP A 194 4.93 3.32 3.07
N TYR A 195 5.95 4.11 2.77
CA TYR A 195 7.12 4.23 3.61
C TYR A 195 7.61 5.67 3.72
N ASN A 196 7.93 6.07 4.95
CA ASN A 196 8.51 7.36 5.24
C ASN A 196 9.91 7.19 5.83
N GLN A 197 10.94 7.45 4.99
CA GLN A 197 12.36 7.35 5.36
C GLN A 197 12.69 8.18 6.61
N LYS A 198 12.16 9.41 6.70
CA LYS A 198 12.48 10.32 7.81
C LYS A 198 11.94 9.81 9.14
N LEU A 199 10.79 9.16 9.12
CA LEU A 199 10.17 8.56 10.30
C LEU A 199 10.64 7.12 10.56
N GLY A 200 11.34 6.50 9.60
CA GLY A 200 11.63 5.06 9.63
C GLY A 200 10.35 4.22 9.75
N LEU A 201 9.26 4.69 9.14
CA LEU A 201 7.92 4.14 9.34
C LEU A 201 7.43 3.48 8.05
N LEU A 202 7.16 2.19 8.13
CA LEU A 202 6.41 1.44 7.13
C LEU A 202 4.94 1.37 7.57
N ALA A 203 4.04 1.70 6.66
CA ALA A 203 2.60 1.49 6.80
C ALA A 203 2.15 0.49 5.74
N LEU A 204 1.28 -0.45 6.13
CA LEU A 204 0.69 -1.42 5.21
C LEU A 204 -0.82 -1.49 5.47
N THR A 205 -1.61 -1.58 4.42
CA THR A 205 -3.01 -1.99 4.49
C THR A 205 -3.08 -3.51 4.39
N SER A 206 -4.05 -4.10 5.08
CA SER A 206 -4.18 -5.55 5.10
C SER A 206 -5.57 -6.02 5.49
N THR A 207 -5.86 -7.28 5.21
CA THR A 207 -7.09 -7.96 5.63
C THR A 207 -6.82 -9.36 6.16
N VAL A 208 -7.64 -9.84 7.10
CA VAL A 208 -7.58 -11.22 7.59
C VAL A 208 -8.47 -12.15 6.76
N ASN A 209 -9.55 -11.63 6.19
CA ASN A 209 -10.65 -12.42 5.61
C ASN A 209 -11.49 -11.68 4.54
N PHE A 210 -11.05 -10.52 4.05
CA PHE A 210 -11.77 -9.64 3.12
C PHE A 210 -13.12 -9.09 3.62
N ASN A 211 -13.40 -9.19 4.93
CA ASN A 211 -14.54 -8.50 5.56
C ASN A 211 -14.09 -7.32 6.44
N GLU A 212 -12.88 -7.39 6.99
CA GLU A 212 -12.31 -6.34 7.83
C GLU A 212 -10.90 -6.00 7.33
N TYR A 213 -10.59 -4.71 7.35
CA TYR A 213 -9.31 -4.18 6.94
C TYR A 213 -8.59 -3.51 8.10
N TYR A 214 -7.26 -3.50 8.02
CA TYR A 214 -6.36 -3.15 9.09
C TYR A 214 -5.20 -2.32 8.55
N LEU A 215 -4.84 -1.27 9.28
CA LEU A 215 -3.59 -0.56 9.13
C LEU A 215 -2.52 -1.25 9.99
N ILE A 216 -1.46 -1.72 9.35
CA ILE A 216 -0.26 -2.20 10.00
C ILE A 216 0.78 -1.08 10.00
N THR A 217 1.48 -0.89 11.11
CA THR A 217 2.64 -0.01 11.19
C THR A 217 3.85 -0.75 11.74
N VAL A 218 5.00 -0.49 11.12
CA VAL A 218 6.30 -1.00 11.55
C VAL A 218 7.26 0.19 11.68
N LYS A 219 7.66 0.48 12.93
CA LYS A 219 8.63 1.53 13.23
C LYS A 219 10.06 1.00 13.12
N ASP A 220 10.99 1.92 12.92
CA ASP A 220 12.41 1.64 12.70
C ASP A 220 12.64 0.61 11.59
N PHE A 221 11.85 0.72 10.50
CA PHE A 221 11.97 -0.11 9.32
C PHE A 221 13.07 0.43 8.41
N TYR A 222 14.15 -0.34 8.27
CA TYR A 222 15.31 0.00 7.43
C TYR A 222 15.88 -1.30 6.82
N LEU A 223 16.33 -1.25 5.56
CA LEU A 223 16.84 -2.45 4.87
C LEU A 223 18.07 -3.09 5.54
N SER A 224 18.87 -2.29 6.27
CA SER A 224 20.05 -2.76 6.98
C SER A 224 19.74 -3.49 8.29
N LYS A 225 18.52 -3.35 8.82
CA LYS A 225 18.13 -3.93 10.10
C LYS A 225 17.63 -5.36 9.90
N THR A 226 18.27 -6.32 10.55
CA THR A 226 17.87 -7.72 10.51
C THR A 226 16.83 -8.01 11.60
N ASN A 227 15.74 -8.67 11.17
CA ASN A 227 14.67 -9.33 11.92
C ASN A 227 14.51 -8.97 13.42
N ASN A 228 13.46 -8.21 13.73
CA ASN A 228 12.67 -8.20 14.99
C ASN A 228 11.77 -6.95 14.98
N TYR A 229 10.99 -6.83 13.90
CA TYR A 229 10.09 -5.69 13.73
C TYR A 229 8.91 -5.80 14.70
N ILE A 230 8.65 -4.71 15.41
CA ILE A 230 7.42 -4.58 16.19
C ILE A 230 6.32 -4.20 15.21
N ILE A 231 5.41 -5.14 14.97
CA ILE A 231 4.26 -4.98 14.09
C ILE A 231 3.08 -4.56 14.97
N ASN A 232 2.55 -3.36 14.74
CA ASN A 232 1.29 -2.94 15.34
C ASN A 232 0.20 -3.02 14.27
N MET A 233 -0.98 -3.52 14.63
CA MET A 233 -2.10 -3.68 13.72
C MET A 233 -3.34 -3.02 14.31
N PHE A 234 -3.97 -2.14 13.54
CA PHE A 234 -5.13 -1.34 13.95
C PHE A 234 -6.27 -1.59 12.97
N LYS A 235 -7.46 -1.94 13.46
CA LYS A 235 -8.63 -2.12 12.59
C LYS A 235 -9.04 -0.79 11.97
N ILE A 236 -9.26 -0.72 10.67
CA ILE A 236 -9.75 0.50 10.01
C ILE A 236 -11.27 0.59 10.23
N PRO A 237 -11.79 1.65 10.88
CA PRO A 237 -13.19 1.70 11.34
C PRO A 237 -14.18 2.19 10.26
N ILE A 238 -14.04 1.71 9.02
CA ILE A 238 -14.88 2.13 7.87
C ILE A 238 -15.83 1.03 7.35
N GLY A 239 -15.96 -0.07 8.10
CA GLY A 239 -16.84 -1.18 7.73
C GLY A 239 -16.25 -2.08 6.65
N LYS A 240 -17.12 -2.78 5.90
CA LYS A 240 -16.72 -3.71 4.84
C LYS A 240 -16.58 -2.93 3.52
N THR A 241 -15.36 -2.60 3.19
CA THR A 241 -14.94 -2.03 1.91
C THR A 241 -13.48 -2.40 1.68
N GLN A 242 -13.13 -2.76 0.45
CA GLN A 242 -11.77 -3.12 0.09
C GLN A 242 -10.84 -1.93 0.22
N VAL A 243 -9.87 -2.04 1.13
CA VAL A 243 -8.85 -1.03 1.38
C VAL A 243 -7.54 -1.50 0.78
N GLU A 244 -7.05 -0.73 -0.17
CA GLU A 244 -5.82 -1.08 -0.89
C GLU A 244 -4.77 0.00 -0.67
N ALA A 245 -5.05 1.29 -0.86
CA ALA A 245 -4.00 2.28 -0.71
C ALA A 245 -3.84 2.88 0.71
N VAL A 246 -2.61 3.27 1.05
CA VAL A 246 -2.27 4.06 2.25
C VAL A 246 -1.24 5.12 1.94
N LYS A 247 -1.30 6.28 2.60
CA LYS A 247 -0.24 7.28 2.61
C LYS A 247 0.02 7.82 4.02
N ILE A 248 1.28 7.78 4.44
CA ILE A 248 1.76 8.32 5.72
C ILE A 248 1.76 9.85 5.63
N ILE A 249 1.00 10.49 6.52
CA ILE A 249 1.05 11.95 6.72
C ILE A 249 2.09 12.27 7.79
N ASP A 250 2.00 11.57 8.93
CA ASP A 250 2.95 11.66 10.04
C ASP A 250 2.97 10.34 10.84
N ASN A 251 3.47 10.37 12.07
CA ASN A 251 3.61 9.17 12.91
C ASN A 251 2.28 8.58 13.43
N LYS A 252 1.16 9.28 13.26
CA LYS A 252 -0.17 8.91 13.79
C LYS A 252 -1.28 9.07 12.75
N ASN A 253 -1.08 9.88 11.73
CA ASN A 253 -2.09 10.20 10.73
C ASN A 253 -1.74 9.62 9.36
N PHE A 254 -2.75 9.06 8.71
CA PHE A 254 -2.63 8.37 7.42
C PHE A 254 -3.82 8.74 6.54
N TRP A 255 -3.58 8.88 5.23
CA TRP A 255 -4.64 8.73 4.24
C TRP A 255 -4.78 7.26 3.89
N ILE A 256 -6.01 6.86 3.62
CA ILE A 256 -6.38 5.53 3.16
C ILE A 256 -7.46 5.74 2.10
N THR A 257 -7.46 4.94 1.05
CA THR A 257 -8.56 4.90 0.09
C THR A 257 -9.14 3.50 0.01
N SER A 258 -10.38 3.41 -0.42
CA SER A 258 -11.11 2.17 -0.59
C SER A 258 -11.83 2.15 -1.92
N GLU A 259 -12.15 0.95 -2.40
CA GLU A 259 -12.91 0.74 -3.62
C GLU A 259 -14.39 1.04 -3.44
N ASP A 260 -15.06 1.36 -4.55
CA ASP A 260 -16.51 1.55 -4.60
C ASP A 260 -17.23 0.20 -4.44
N GLU A 261 -17.54 -0.16 -3.19
CA GLU A 261 -18.43 -1.27 -2.89
C GLU A 261 -19.85 -0.75 -2.64
N GLN A 262 -20.80 -1.14 -3.49
CA GLN A 262 -22.24 -0.77 -3.42
C GLN A 262 -22.92 -0.98 -2.04
N SER A 263 -22.27 -1.70 -1.10
CA SER A 263 -22.78 -2.00 0.24
C SER A 263 -22.18 -1.17 1.37
N SER A 264 -21.19 -0.31 1.10
CA SER A 264 -20.50 0.49 2.11
C SER A 264 -21.10 1.90 2.22
N LYS A 265 -21.18 2.42 3.45
CA LYS A 265 -21.53 3.84 3.71
C LYS A 265 -20.35 4.80 3.47
N TYR A 266 -19.15 4.23 3.30
CA TYR A 266 -17.86 4.92 3.19
C TYR A 266 -17.17 4.66 1.84
N ALA A 267 -17.89 4.05 0.88
CA ALA A 267 -17.48 3.91 -0.51
C ALA A 267 -17.97 5.12 -1.32
#